data_AF-A0A382L6P0-F1
#
_entry.id   AF-A0A382L6P0-F1
#
_cell.length_a   1.000
_cell.length_b   1.000
_cell.length_c   1.000
_cell.angle_alpha   90.00
_cell.angle_beta   90.00
_cell.angle_gamma   90.00
#
_symmetry.space_group_name_H-M   'P 1'
#
loop_
_entity.id
_entity.type
_entity.pdbx_description
1 polymer ?
#
loop_
_entity_poly.entity_id
_entity_poly.type
_entity_poly.pdbx_seq_one_letter_code
_entity_poly.pdbx_strand_id
1 'polypeptide(L)'
;MMSKTLNQENKSLIWDYWIALQNANAEQLYEVVTSVMSREVCCFGPDPIDELQGSVALVDDYWLPLLRSFPDLTRQTHLFCGGKSNGRADGDISKD
;
A
#
# COMPACT_ATOMS: atom_id res chain seq x y z
N MET A 1 8.32 10.26 18.61
CA MET A 1 7.40 11.21 17.94
C MET A 1 7.84 11.32 16.48
N MET A 2 6.95 11.08 15.50
CA MET A 2 7.31 11.24 14.08
C MET A 2 7.55 12.72 13.79
N SER A 3 8.70 13.07 13.20
CA SER A 3 8.97 14.45 12.84
C SER A 3 8.08 14.86 11.64
N LYS A 4 7.79 16.15 11.51
CA LYS A 4 7.07 16.68 10.34
C LYS A 4 7.80 16.30 9.04
N THR A 5 9.14 16.33 9.06
CA THR A 5 9.99 15.95 7.93
C THR A 5 9.79 14.49 7.55
N LEU A 6 9.90 13.56 8.51
CA LEU A 6 9.71 12.13 8.25
C LEU A 6 8.30 11.83 7.71
N ASN A 7 7.27 12.51 8.19
CA ASN A 7 5.93 12.36 7.65
C ASN A 7 5.84 12.80 6.17
N GLN A 8 6.51 13.89 5.79
CA GLN A 8 6.53 14.32 4.38
C GLN A 8 7.36 13.39 3.51
N GLU A 9 8.49 12.87 4.02
CA GLU A 9 9.30 11.86 3.31
C GLU A 9 8.49 10.58 3.04
N ASN A 10 7.76 10.09 4.05
CA ASN A 10 6.88 8.93 3.88
C ASN A 10 5.76 9.21 2.88
N LYS A 11 5.19 10.43 2.88
CA LYS A 11 4.18 10.81 1.88
C LYS A 11 4.77 10.81 0.47
N SER A 12 5.95 11.38 0.26
CA SER A 12 6.62 11.37 -1.04
C SER A 12 6.89 9.95 -1.51
N LEU A 13 7.41 9.08 -0.64
CA LEU A 13 7.65 7.67 -0.94
C LEU A 13 6.39 6.96 -1.44
N ILE A 14 5.28 7.12 -0.73
CA ILE A 14 4.01 6.47 -1.10
C ILE A 14 3.39 7.10 -2.36
N TRP A 15 3.57 8.41 -2.56
CA TRP A 15 3.12 9.09 -3.77
C TRP A 15 3.82 8.56 -5.02
N ASP A 16 5.16 8.47 -4.96
CA ASP A 16 5.97 7.96 -6.06
C ASP A 16 5.64 6.48 -6.34
N TYR A 17 5.47 5.69 -5.28
CA TYR A 17 4.99 4.30 -5.37
C TYR A 17 3.63 4.20 -6.09
N TRP A 18 2.65 5.04 -5.74
CA TRP A 18 1.34 5.01 -6.40
C TRP A 18 1.40 5.39 -7.87
N ILE A 19 2.24 6.36 -8.23
CA ILE A 19 2.47 6.72 -9.63
C ILE A 19 3.11 5.54 -10.37
N ALA A 20 4.15 4.92 -9.81
CA ALA A 20 4.80 3.77 -10.42
C ALA A 20 3.82 2.61 -10.61
N LEU A 21 3.01 2.32 -9.59
CA LEU A 21 2.03 1.23 -9.63
C LEU A 21 0.95 1.43 -10.70
N GLN A 22 0.47 2.67 -10.89
CA GLN A 22 -0.52 2.98 -11.93
C GLN A 22 0.03 2.81 -13.35
N ASN A 23 1.34 2.99 -13.55
CA ASN A 23 1.99 2.88 -14.86
C ASN A 23 2.67 1.53 -15.10
N ALA A 24 2.66 0.63 -14.11
CA ALA A 24 3.28 -0.68 -14.21
C ALA A 24 2.43 -1.65 -15.04
N ASN A 25 3.09 -2.42 -15.90
CA ASN A 25 2.49 -3.62 -16.47
C ASN A 25 2.65 -4.82 -15.52
N ALA A 26 2.03 -5.95 -15.86
CA ALA A 26 2.04 -7.17 -15.04
C ALA A 26 3.46 -7.68 -14.69
N GLU A 27 4.43 -7.51 -15.58
CA GLU A 27 5.82 -7.93 -15.38
C GLU A 27 6.57 -7.00 -14.41
N GLN A 28 6.17 -5.72 -14.36
CA GLN A 28 6.79 -4.69 -13.52
C GLN A 28 6.21 -4.63 -12.10
N LEU A 29 5.01 -5.19 -11.86
CA LEU A 29 4.33 -5.09 -10.57
C LEU A 29 5.18 -5.61 -9.41
N TYR A 30 5.88 -6.72 -9.60
CA TYR A 30 6.75 -7.28 -8.58
C TYR A 30 7.85 -6.31 -8.16
N GLU A 31 8.55 -5.72 -9.12
CA GLU A 31 9.61 -4.74 -8.85
C GLU A 31 9.03 -3.52 -8.12
N VAL A 32 7.92 -2.97 -8.63
CA VAL A 32 7.29 -1.79 -8.03
C VAL A 32 6.82 -2.05 -6.60
N VAL A 33 6.12 -3.15 -6.35
CA VAL A 33 5.64 -3.50 -5.00
C VAL A 33 6.80 -3.78 -4.04
N THR A 34 7.80 -4.55 -4.47
CA THR A 34 8.93 -4.93 -3.60
C THR A 34 9.92 -3.78 -3.36
N SER A 35 9.88 -2.71 -4.16
CA SER A 35 10.70 -1.50 -3.95
C SER A 35 10.31 -0.72 -2.69
N VAL A 36 9.08 -0.87 -2.21
CA VAL A 36 8.55 -0.14 -1.04
C VAL A 36 8.08 -1.08 0.06
N MET A 37 7.45 -2.20 -0.28
CA MET A 37 6.91 -3.13 0.71
C MET A 37 7.99 -4.06 1.26
N SER A 38 7.95 -4.29 2.57
CA SER A 38 8.74 -5.34 3.21
C SER A 38 8.43 -6.70 2.58
N ARG A 39 9.44 -7.58 2.51
CA ARG A 39 9.25 -8.98 2.10
C ARG A 39 8.30 -9.74 3.02
N GLU A 40 8.22 -9.33 4.28
CA GLU A 40 7.37 -9.91 5.32
C GLU A 40 6.17 -9.01 5.66
N VAL A 41 5.76 -8.12 4.75
CA VAL A 41 4.59 -7.28 4.96
C VAL A 41 3.36 -8.16 5.18
N CYS A 42 2.55 -7.82 6.18
CA CYS A 42 1.24 -8.43 6.39
C CYS A 42 0.17 -7.41 5.99
N CYS A 43 -0.65 -7.74 5.00
CA CYS A 43 -1.72 -6.89 4.50
C CYS A 43 -3.07 -7.51 4.83
N PHE A 44 -3.97 -6.70 5.38
CA PHE A 44 -5.33 -7.11 5.70
C PHE A 44 -6.30 -6.41 4.74
N GLY A 45 -6.92 -7.20 3.87
CA GLY A 45 -7.97 -6.80 2.95
C GLY A 45 -9.37 -7.15 3.47
N PRO A 46 -10.41 -6.76 2.72
CA PRO A 46 -11.77 -7.21 2.98
C PRO A 46 -11.97 -8.67 2.53
N ASP A 47 -13.01 -9.35 3.01
CA ASP A 47 -13.46 -10.63 2.46
C ASP A 47 -13.71 -10.50 0.93
N PRO A 48 -13.25 -11.44 0.08
CA PRO A 48 -12.58 -12.71 0.41
C PRO A 48 -11.04 -12.67 0.40
N ILE A 49 -10.41 -11.48 0.41
CA ILE A 49 -8.95 -11.33 0.36
C ILE A 49 -8.31 -11.64 1.71
N ASP A 50 -8.99 -11.28 2.81
CA ASP A 50 -8.54 -11.50 4.19
C ASP A 50 -7.08 -11.07 4.44
N GLU A 51 -6.17 -12.01 4.73
CA GLU A 51 -4.78 -11.73 5.04
C GLU A 51 -3.85 -12.18 3.91
N LEU A 52 -2.95 -11.29 3.49
CA LEU A 52 -1.86 -11.57 2.56
C LEU A 52 -0.51 -11.46 3.28
N GLN A 53 0.26 -12.55 3.26
CA GLN A 53 1.58 -12.60 3.87
C GLN A 53 2.69 -12.48 2.83
N GLY A 54 3.40 -11.36 2.89
CA GLY A 54 4.55 -11.04 2.07
C GLY A 54 4.20 -10.27 0.80
N SER A 55 5.19 -9.55 0.28
CA SER A 55 5.02 -8.71 -0.90
C SER A 55 4.75 -9.50 -2.18
N VAL A 56 5.14 -10.78 -2.22
CA VAL A 56 4.79 -11.71 -3.32
C VAL A 56 3.30 -12.00 -3.34
N ALA A 57 2.72 -12.43 -2.21
CA ALA A 57 1.27 -12.68 -2.10
C ALA A 57 0.45 -11.42 -2.41
N LEU A 58 0.93 -10.25 -1.97
CA LEU A 58 0.30 -8.97 -2.33
C LEU A 58 0.24 -8.72 -3.84
N VAL A 59 1.23 -9.19 -4.61
CA VAL A 59 1.22 -9.06 -6.07
C VAL A 59 0.34 -10.14 -6.70
N ASP A 60 0.56 -11.40 -6.35
CA ASP A 60 -0.08 -12.56 -6.98
C ASP A 60 -1.57 -12.67 -6.69
N ASP A 61 -1.95 -12.41 -5.44
CA ASP A 61 -3.30 -12.70 -4.96
C ASP A 61 -4.18 -11.44 -4.95
N TYR A 62 -3.59 -10.25 -5.09
CA TYR A 62 -4.33 -8.98 -5.13
C TYR A 62 -4.10 -8.15 -6.39
N TRP A 63 -2.88 -7.64 -6.62
CA TRP A 63 -2.65 -6.67 -7.71
C TRP A 63 -2.85 -7.26 -9.10
N LEU A 64 -2.30 -8.45 -9.37
CA LEU A 64 -2.44 -9.12 -10.66
C LEU A 64 -3.90 -9.44 -10.99
N PRO A 65 -4.69 -10.09 -10.09
CA PRO A 65 -6.12 -10.31 -10.32
C PRO A 65 -6.88 -9.00 -10.54
N LEU A 66 -6.66 -7.99 -9.70
CA LEU A 66 -7.36 -6.70 -9.78
C LEU A 66 -7.16 -6.03 -11.15
N LEU A 67 -5.91 -5.89 -11.59
CA LEU A 67 -5.61 -5.21 -12.85
C LEU A 67 -6.01 -6.01 -14.08
N ARG A 68 -6.05 -7.35 -13.98
CA ARG A 68 -6.62 -8.20 -15.04
C ARG A 68 -8.14 -8.03 -15.16
N SER A 69 -8.84 -7.90 -14.03
CA SER A 69 -10.29 -7.71 -14.00
C SER A 69 -10.71 -6.29 -14.39
N PHE A 70 -9.88 -5.29 -14.09
CA PHE A 70 -10.16 -3.87 -14.34
C PHE A 70 -8.97 -3.21 -15.07
N PRO A 71 -8.78 -3.48 -16.37
CA PRO A 71 -7.61 -3.03 -17.12
C PRO A 71 -7.54 -1.50 -17.33
N ASP A 72 -8.65 -0.80 -17.14
CA ASP A 72 -8.79 0.66 -17.24
C ASP A 72 -8.87 1.34 -15.87
N LEU A 73 -8.56 0.63 -14.79
CA LEU A 73 -8.59 1.17 -13.44
C LEU A 73 -7.61 2.34 -13.31
N THR A 74 -8.13 3.50 -12.92
CA THR A 74 -7.32 4.70 -12.67
C THR A 74 -7.42 5.12 -11.20
N ARG A 75 -6.30 5.57 -10.64
CA ARG A 75 -6.27 6.18 -9.31
C ARG A 75 -6.58 7.68 -9.44
N GLN A 76 -7.52 8.17 -8.65
CA GLN A 76 -7.78 9.60 -8.47
C GLN A 76 -7.60 9.97 -7.00
N THR A 77 -6.59 10.79 -6.69
CA THR A 77 -6.29 11.19 -5.31
C THR A 77 -6.78 12.62 -5.06
N HIS A 78 -7.86 12.77 -4.30
CA HIS A 78 -8.40 14.08 -3.93
C HIS A 78 -7.86 14.60 -2.59
N LEU A 79 -7.51 13.70 -1.68
CA LEU A 79 -6.94 14.02 -0.37
C LEU A 79 -5.83 13.02 -0.04
N PHE A 80 -4.68 13.54 0.39
CA PHE A 80 -3.54 12.72 0.80
C PHE A 80 -3.03 13.10 2.19
N CYS A 81 -3.48 12.34 3.18
CA CYS A 81 -3.17 12.52 4.59
C CYS A 81 -2.04 11.56 5.03
N GLY A 82 -1.10 12.08 5.81
CA GLY A 82 -0.09 11.28 6.50
C GLY A 82 -0.30 11.37 8.01
N GLY A 83 0.01 10.31 8.75
CA GLY A 83 -0.19 10.24 10.19
C GLY A 83 0.39 8.96 10.79
N LYS A 84 0.11 8.74 12.08
CA LYS A 84 0.43 7.49 12.77
C LYS A 84 -0.90 6.84 13.19
N SER A 85 -1.00 5.54 12.96
CA SER A 85 -2.03 4.69 13.57
C SER A 85 -1.33 3.66 14.46
N ASN A 86 -2.03 3.22 15.50
CA ASN A 86 -1.63 2.09 16.33
C ASN A 86 -2.44 0.83 16.05
N GLY A 87 -3.27 0.85 15.00
CA GLY A 87 -4.10 -0.29 14.61
C GLY A 87 -5.29 -0.56 15.53
N ARG A 88 -5.52 0.27 16.57
CA ARG A 88 -6.67 0.11 17.45
C ARG A 88 -7.94 0.69 16.82
N ALA A 89 -9.05 0.00 17.02
CA ALA A 89 -10.37 0.47 16.57
C ALA A 89 -10.78 1.81 17.23
N ASP A 90 -10.32 2.05 18.48
CA ASP A 90 -10.59 3.28 19.22
C ASP A 90 -9.56 4.40 18.96
N GLY A 91 -8.47 4.10 18.24
CA GLY A 91 -7.39 5.04 17.95
C GLY A 91 -6.71 5.62 19.19
N ASP A 92 -6.89 5.01 20.36
CA ASP A 92 -6.39 5.54 21.64
C ASP A 92 -4.88 5.29 21.76
N ILE A 93 -4.10 6.31 21.41
CA ILE A 93 -2.64 6.26 21.42
C ILE A 93 -2.04 6.23 22.83
N SER A 94 -2.83 6.48 23.88
CA SER A 94 -2.35 6.43 25.26
C SER A 94 -2.18 5.01 25.78
N LYS A 95 -2.71 4.02 25.04
CA LYS A 95 -2.68 2.59 25.37
C LYS A 95 -1.59 1.82 24.60
N ASP A 96 -0.70 2.52 23.92
CA ASP A 96 0.48 1.98 23.22
C ASP A 96 1.71 1.88 24.12
#